data_AF-A0A2P7Q285-F1
#
_entry.id   AF-A0A2P7Q285-F1
#
_cell.length_a   1.000
_cell.length_b   1.000
_cell.length_c   1.000
_cell.angle_alpha   90.00
_cell.angle_beta   90.00
_cell.angle_gamma   90.00
#
_symmetry.space_group_name_H-M   'P 1'
#
loop_
_entity.id
_entity.type
_entity.pdbx_description
1 polymer ?
#
loop_
_entity_poly.entity_id
_entity_poly.type
_entity_poly.pdbx_seq_one_letter_code
_entity_poly.pdbx_strand_id
1 'polypeptide(L)'
;MGNENVNEVINILREKASAGNYIFEFVINYYLSRKLETHSFDQILEKFEDENIKYNLRAIYEGDNNYRKGFDNLKDFTLDEIIEIIAELSEFTGRRGEGENTTVKSIIDLSLELLNLEKEDRLLDVGSGVGTTLLEASKISNISGIEINPENYMLSCILLDLFDLSVEKMMHKDVFTYDLKKFNANKVFMNMPMNLKMSGKKLEDVLKLKFDKSTYKNHIKFIDSSWVFALDIIENTGYEKFVMLVNGNPLYSDIHQDVRKILIDEGKVEAVIALPSNLLAYTAVPIYLVVFSHNNESIRFVDATNLYSDSKYRHTMEKKHIEKIISALGEDSNISKTVEDKKLEEEDFTLDPLRYTMPEFPFEESIELKDVVKSINRGHTISKKDLDEMTSVQPTNYQYLMLQNFQDGILDENLPYLKDLDETYERYLLKDNSIIISRLSPFKIGSVDKLKTKVLANGNLFFLEINEDKINKDFLTAYLQSRIGLKEIEKYAKGSTMKTISIRDLEKVKIPKISMEKQIEIGENFVLLNSEFKAIKKRAEEIAKERLNIFEGGI
;
A
#
# COMPACT_ATOMS: atom_id res chain seq x y z
N MET A 1 8.90 -15.04 21.73
CA MET A 1 8.75 -15.07 23.20
C MET A 1 8.37 -13.65 23.57
N GLY A 2 7.18 -13.43 24.14
CA GLY A 2 6.72 -12.07 24.44
C GLY A 2 7.61 -11.43 25.50
N ASN A 3 7.88 -10.14 25.36
CA ASN A 3 8.63 -9.35 26.33
C ASN A 3 7.94 -9.49 27.71
N GLU A 4 8.65 -9.95 28.75
CA GLU A 4 8.07 -10.26 30.08
C GLU A 4 7.28 -9.07 30.63
N ASN A 5 7.79 -7.85 30.41
CA ASN A 5 7.15 -6.58 30.78
C ASN A 5 5.75 -6.41 30.16
N VAL A 6 5.62 -6.72 28.86
CA VAL A 6 4.36 -6.57 28.11
C VAL A 6 3.32 -7.54 28.64
N ASN A 7 3.72 -8.77 28.97
CA ASN A 7 2.82 -9.76 29.55
C ASN A 7 2.31 -9.34 30.93
N GLU A 8 3.15 -8.71 31.77
CA GLU A 8 2.72 -8.17 33.06
C GLU A 8 1.65 -7.07 32.89
N VAL A 9 1.89 -6.11 31.99
CA VAL A 9 0.92 -5.05 31.67
C VAL A 9 -0.38 -5.63 31.13
N ILE A 10 -0.30 -6.54 30.16
CA ILE A 10 -1.47 -7.19 29.57
C ILE A 10 -2.25 -7.99 30.62
N ASN A 11 -1.59 -8.67 31.55
CA ASN A 11 -2.26 -9.43 32.61
C ASN A 11 -3.04 -8.50 33.55
N ILE A 12 -2.44 -7.38 33.99
CA ILE A 12 -3.14 -6.37 34.81
C ILE A 12 -4.38 -5.84 34.09
N LEU A 13 -4.26 -5.54 32.79
CA LEU A 13 -5.36 -5.01 32.00
C LEU A 13 -6.45 -6.06 31.73
N ARG A 14 -6.11 -7.32 31.46
CA ARG A 14 -7.09 -8.40 31.18
C ARG A 14 -7.98 -8.74 32.36
N GLU A 15 -7.46 -8.65 33.59
CA GLU A 15 -8.22 -8.97 34.79
C GLU A 15 -9.33 -7.94 35.10
N LYS A 16 -9.24 -6.74 34.51
CA LYS A 16 -10.02 -5.57 34.97
C LYS A 16 -10.69 -4.75 33.85
N ALA A 17 -10.24 -4.85 32.59
CA ALA A 17 -10.78 -4.09 31.46
C ALA A 17 -12.19 -4.50 31.04
N SER A 18 -13.14 -3.56 31.16
CA SER A 18 -14.28 -3.51 30.25
C SER A 18 -13.76 -3.27 28.84
N ALA A 19 -14.31 -4.00 27.86
CA ALA A 19 -13.73 -4.11 26.53
C ALA A 19 -13.44 -2.75 25.88
N GLY A 20 -12.15 -2.46 25.62
CA GLY A 20 -11.76 -1.73 24.41
C GLY A 20 -11.04 -0.39 24.53
N ASN A 21 -10.17 -0.14 25.52
CA ASN A 21 -9.15 0.92 25.39
C ASN A 21 -7.88 0.64 26.23
N TYR A 22 -7.06 -0.33 25.79
CA TYR A 22 -5.90 -0.79 26.57
C TYR A 22 -4.78 0.26 26.70
N ILE A 23 -4.56 1.08 25.68
CA ILE A 23 -3.52 2.12 25.70
C ILE A 23 -3.90 3.22 26.69
N PHE A 24 -5.15 3.68 26.67
CA PHE A 24 -5.65 4.66 27.64
C PHE A 24 -5.47 4.16 29.08
N GLU A 25 -5.97 2.95 29.37
CA GLU A 25 -5.88 2.39 30.72
C GLU A 25 -4.44 2.20 31.17
N PHE A 26 -3.55 1.77 30.27
CA PHE A 26 -2.13 1.68 30.57
C PHE A 26 -1.51 3.04 30.90
N VAL A 27 -1.62 4.00 29.98
CA VAL A 27 -0.93 5.29 30.07
C VAL A 27 -1.39 6.07 31.30
N ILE A 28 -2.70 6.19 31.54
CA ILE A 28 -3.22 6.99 32.66
C ILE A 28 -2.85 6.36 34.00
N ASN A 29 -3.06 5.05 34.17
CA ASN A 29 -2.79 4.40 35.44
C ASN A 29 -1.29 4.30 35.75
N TYR A 30 -0.46 4.03 34.74
CA TYR A 30 0.99 4.02 34.90
C TYR A 30 1.53 5.41 35.20
N TYR A 31 1.03 6.45 34.53
CA TYR A 31 1.41 7.84 34.82
C TYR A 31 1.10 8.22 36.27
N LEU A 32 -0.13 7.95 36.72
CA LEU A 32 -0.54 8.25 38.10
C LEU A 32 0.26 7.44 39.12
N SER A 33 0.56 6.16 38.87
CA SER A 33 1.35 5.35 39.81
C SER A 33 2.73 5.96 40.02
N ARG A 34 3.38 6.48 38.97
CA ARG A 34 4.71 7.08 39.07
C ARG A 34 4.72 8.50 39.61
N LYS A 35 3.89 9.40 39.07
CA LYS A 35 3.94 10.82 39.48
C LYS A 35 3.43 11.02 40.92
N LEU A 36 2.54 10.17 41.42
CA LEU A 36 2.07 10.26 42.82
C LEU A 36 3.09 9.78 43.87
N GLU A 37 4.18 9.13 43.46
CA GLU A 37 5.30 8.83 44.36
C GLU A 37 6.08 10.10 44.74
N THR A 38 6.05 11.12 43.88
CA THR A 38 6.89 12.32 43.99
C THR A 38 6.10 13.63 44.09
N HIS A 39 4.82 13.64 43.71
CA HIS A 39 3.97 14.83 43.67
C HIS A 39 2.59 14.55 44.31
N SER A 40 1.97 15.59 44.88
CA SER A 40 0.55 15.52 45.23
C SER A 40 -0.31 15.50 43.96
N PHE A 41 -1.55 15.01 44.08
CA PHE A 41 -2.46 15.00 42.92
C PHE A 41 -2.74 16.41 42.38
N ASP A 42 -2.86 17.42 43.25
CA ASP A 42 -3.04 18.81 42.82
C ASP A 42 -1.82 19.33 42.04
N GLN A 43 -0.60 19.00 42.49
CA GLN A 43 0.63 19.36 41.77
C GLN A 43 0.70 18.72 40.39
N ILE A 44 0.19 17.48 40.23
CA ILE A 44 0.08 16.82 38.93
C ILE A 44 -0.89 17.58 38.02
N LEU A 45 -2.06 17.97 38.53
CA LEU A 45 -3.05 18.72 37.75
C LEU A 45 -2.55 20.10 37.32
N GLU A 46 -1.75 20.77 38.14
CA GLU A 46 -1.17 22.09 37.83
C GLU A 46 -0.21 22.06 36.63
N LYS A 47 0.35 20.89 36.27
CA LYS A 47 1.22 20.75 35.10
C LYS A 47 0.50 20.86 33.77
N PHE A 48 -0.81 20.60 33.75
CA PHE A 48 -1.59 20.59 32.51
C PHE A 48 -2.43 21.86 32.42
N GLU A 49 -2.40 22.54 31.27
CA GLU A 49 -3.32 23.67 31.02
C GLU A 49 -4.70 23.19 30.53
N ASP A 50 -4.75 22.04 29.85
CA ASP A 50 -5.98 21.51 29.25
C ASP A 50 -6.89 20.85 30.32
N GLU A 51 -8.09 21.41 30.47
CA GLU A 51 -9.08 20.95 31.45
C GLU A 51 -9.60 19.52 31.18
N ASN A 52 -9.58 19.04 29.93
CA ASN A 52 -9.98 17.66 29.63
C ASN A 52 -8.96 16.66 30.18
N ILE A 53 -7.66 17.00 30.14
CA ILE A 53 -6.61 16.18 30.73
C ILE A 53 -6.84 16.07 32.23
N LYS A 54 -7.04 17.21 32.90
CA LYS A 54 -7.33 17.27 34.34
C LYS A 54 -8.56 16.46 34.72
N TYR A 55 -9.64 16.58 33.93
CA TYR A 55 -10.88 15.86 34.16
C TYR A 55 -10.67 14.34 34.11
N ASN A 56 -9.99 13.83 33.08
CA ASN A 56 -9.75 12.39 32.94
C ASN A 56 -8.81 11.84 34.04
N LEU A 57 -7.74 12.57 34.38
CA LEU A 57 -6.88 12.21 35.51
C LEU A 57 -7.68 12.15 36.82
N ARG A 58 -8.57 13.11 37.06
CA ARG A 58 -9.44 13.14 38.25
C ARG A 58 -10.43 11.98 38.26
N ALA A 59 -11.07 11.70 37.13
CA ALA A 59 -12.02 10.59 37.02
C ALA A 59 -11.38 9.24 37.37
N ILE A 60 -10.13 9.00 36.96
CA ILE A 60 -9.39 7.78 37.31
C ILE A 60 -8.87 7.81 38.75
N TYR A 61 -8.38 8.95 39.23
CA TYR A 61 -7.85 9.08 40.60
C TYR A 61 -8.94 8.95 41.68
N GLU A 62 -10.11 9.53 41.46
CA GLU A 62 -11.25 9.52 42.40
C GLU A 62 -12.18 8.32 42.18
N GLY A 63 -12.14 7.70 41.01
CA GLY A 63 -12.95 6.55 40.67
C GLY A 63 -12.58 5.31 41.49
N ASP A 64 -13.54 4.39 41.66
CA ASP A 64 -13.35 3.08 42.30
C ASP A 64 -12.56 2.10 41.39
N ASN A 65 -11.65 2.64 40.57
CA ASN A 65 -10.99 1.96 39.47
C ASN A 65 -9.67 1.32 39.97
N ASN A 66 -9.77 0.05 40.37
CA ASN A 66 -8.74 -0.70 41.10
C ASN A 66 -7.50 -1.10 40.26
N TYR A 67 -7.23 -0.46 39.11
CA TYR A 67 -6.06 -0.74 38.28
C TYR A 67 -4.77 -0.26 38.93
N ARG A 68 -4.81 0.88 39.61
CA ARG A 68 -3.63 1.55 40.20
C ARG A 68 -2.76 0.61 41.04
N LYS A 69 -3.35 -0.21 41.92
CA LYS A 69 -2.62 -1.20 42.73
C LYS A 69 -1.85 -2.24 41.90
N GLY A 70 -2.33 -2.54 40.69
CA GLY A 70 -1.62 -3.42 39.75
C GLY A 70 -0.40 -2.73 39.17
N PHE A 71 -0.52 -1.45 38.82
CA PHE A 71 0.55 -0.64 38.25
C PHE A 71 1.61 -0.19 39.27
N ASP A 72 1.23 0.06 40.52
CA ASP A 72 2.15 0.46 41.59
C ASP A 72 3.31 -0.55 41.78
N ASN A 73 3.06 -1.84 41.54
CA ASN A 73 4.05 -2.91 41.70
C ASN A 73 4.92 -3.16 40.46
N LEU A 74 4.63 -2.50 39.34
CA LEU A 74 5.49 -2.61 38.15
C LEU A 74 6.82 -1.90 38.40
N LYS A 75 7.84 -2.28 37.63
CA LYS A 75 9.09 -1.52 37.58
C LYS A 75 8.92 -0.17 36.87
N ASP A 76 9.94 0.66 36.97
CA ASP A 76 10.09 1.82 36.09
C ASP A 76 10.50 1.36 34.70
N PHE A 77 9.73 1.78 33.70
CA PHE A 77 9.98 1.49 32.30
C PHE A 77 10.80 2.60 31.69
N THR A 78 11.79 2.21 30.90
CA THR A 78 12.48 3.14 30.00
C THR A 78 11.53 3.64 28.92
N LEU A 79 11.92 4.74 28.26
CA LEU A 79 11.17 5.30 27.14
C LEU A 79 10.98 4.25 26.02
N ASP A 80 12.03 3.48 25.70
CA ASP A 80 11.96 2.40 24.72
C ASP A 80 10.96 1.30 25.12
N GLU A 81 10.97 0.88 26.39
CA GLU A 81 10.01 -0.10 26.90
C GLU A 81 8.56 0.42 26.83
N ILE A 82 8.32 1.72 27.09
CA ILE A 82 6.98 2.32 26.93
C ILE A 82 6.52 2.28 25.46
N ILE A 83 7.39 2.63 24.51
CA ILE A 83 7.04 2.56 23.08
C ILE A 83 6.74 1.11 22.67
N GLU A 84 7.55 0.14 23.12
CA GLU A 84 7.30 -1.28 22.85
C GLU A 84 5.98 -1.77 23.46
N ILE A 85 5.67 -1.39 24.71
CA ILE A 85 4.40 -1.74 25.36
C ILE A 85 3.22 -1.15 24.58
N ILE A 86 3.26 0.13 24.21
CA ILE A 86 2.19 0.77 23.43
C ILE A 86 2.00 0.06 22.09
N ALA A 87 3.09 -0.29 21.40
CA ALA A 87 3.03 -1.01 20.14
C ALA A 87 2.35 -2.38 20.29
N GLU A 88 2.74 -3.17 21.30
CA GLU A 88 2.14 -4.49 21.57
C GLU A 88 0.66 -4.39 22.02
N LEU A 89 0.31 -3.35 22.79
CA LEU A 89 -1.09 -3.08 23.16
C LEU A 89 -1.93 -2.73 21.92
N SER A 90 -1.40 -1.90 21.02
CA SER A 90 -2.04 -1.57 19.74
C SER A 90 -2.24 -2.82 18.86
N GLU A 91 -1.28 -3.75 18.89
CA GLU A 91 -1.42 -5.02 18.20
C GLU A 91 -2.48 -5.93 18.82
N PHE A 92 -2.63 -5.89 20.15
CA PHE A 92 -3.61 -6.68 20.88
C PHE A 92 -5.05 -6.18 20.65
N THR A 93 -5.26 -4.87 20.50
CA THR A 93 -6.55 -4.28 20.12
C THR A 93 -6.91 -4.58 18.66
N GLY A 94 -5.90 -4.73 17.80
CA GLY A 94 -6.00 -5.25 16.43
C GLY A 94 -6.85 -4.37 15.51
N ARG A 95 -7.52 -5.00 14.53
CA ARG A 95 -8.38 -4.34 13.50
C ARG A 95 -9.65 -3.67 14.06
N ARG A 96 -9.78 -3.49 15.38
CA ARG A 96 -10.95 -2.88 16.03
C ARG A 96 -10.93 -1.34 16.03
N GLY A 97 -10.00 -0.72 15.32
CA GLY A 97 -9.99 0.74 15.05
C GLY A 97 -8.99 1.55 15.87
N GLU A 98 -8.30 0.94 16.85
CA GLU A 98 -7.32 1.62 17.71
C GLU A 98 -5.87 1.48 17.23
N GLY A 99 -5.62 0.90 16.06
CA GLY A 99 -4.26 0.75 15.53
C GLY A 99 -3.73 1.98 14.80
N GLU A 100 -4.62 2.85 14.32
CA GLU A 100 -4.28 4.00 13.47
C GLU A 100 -3.63 5.15 14.24
N ASN A 101 -3.70 5.16 15.57
CA ASN A 101 -3.16 6.22 16.44
C ASN A 101 -1.71 5.98 16.90
N THR A 102 -1.06 4.90 16.45
CA THR A 102 0.34 4.60 16.74
C THR A 102 1.13 4.36 15.46
N THR A 103 2.42 4.70 15.51
CA THR A 103 3.38 4.33 14.46
C THR A 103 4.27 3.21 14.98
N VAL A 104 4.51 2.19 14.15
CA VAL A 104 5.37 1.04 14.50
C VAL A 104 6.81 1.51 14.69
N LYS A 105 7.50 1.04 15.74
CA LYS A 105 8.88 1.47 16.10
C LYS A 105 9.84 1.43 14.93
N SER A 106 9.83 0.36 14.12
CA SER A 106 10.72 0.27 12.96
C SER A 106 10.47 1.33 11.88
N ILE A 107 9.23 1.81 11.75
CA ILE A 107 8.88 2.92 10.85
C ILE A 107 9.31 4.24 11.47
N ILE A 108 9.14 4.42 12.78
CA ILE A 108 9.65 5.60 13.51
C ILE A 108 11.16 5.70 13.29
N ASP A 109 11.91 4.64 13.58
CA ASP A 109 13.37 4.61 13.49
C ASP A 109 13.86 4.93 12.08
N LEU A 110 13.28 4.26 11.08
CA LEU A 110 13.60 4.56 9.68
C LEU A 110 13.25 6.01 9.31
N SER A 111 12.11 6.54 9.78
CA SER A 111 11.69 7.90 9.45
C SER A 111 12.60 8.96 10.08
N LEU A 112 13.07 8.75 11.32
CA LEU A 112 13.99 9.66 11.98
C LEU A 112 15.38 9.64 11.32
N GLU A 113 15.86 8.47 10.89
CA GLU A 113 17.07 8.34 10.07
C GLU A 113 16.90 9.05 8.72
N LEU A 114 15.77 8.86 8.03
CA LEU A 114 15.48 9.55 6.76
C LEU A 114 15.43 11.07 6.90
N LEU A 115 14.94 11.58 8.03
CA LEU A 115 14.91 13.01 8.34
C LEU A 115 16.30 13.59 8.57
N ASN A 116 17.33 12.76 8.82
CA ASN A 116 18.66 13.17 9.27
C ASN A 116 18.53 14.15 10.44
N LEU A 117 17.89 13.69 11.52
CA LEU A 117 17.53 14.52 12.66
C LEU A 117 18.75 14.86 13.54
N GLU A 118 18.92 16.13 13.84
CA GLU A 118 19.99 16.70 14.67
C GLU A 118 19.41 17.46 15.89
N LYS A 119 20.28 17.96 16.77
CA LYS A 119 19.84 18.49 18.08
C LYS A 119 19.19 19.87 18.01
N GLU A 120 19.63 20.66 17.06
CA GLU A 120 19.13 21.98 16.70
C GLU A 120 17.79 21.94 15.95
N ASP A 121 17.42 20.77 15.43
CA ASP A 121 16.20 20.62 14.65
C ASP A 121 14.95 20.81 15.50
N ARG A 122 13.91 21.26 14.83
CA ARG A 122 12.53 21.34 15.33
C ARG A 122 11.68 20.39 14.51
N LEU A 123 11.41 19.22 15.09
CA LEU A 123 10.51 18.24 14.51
C LEU A 123 9.06 18.62 14.79
N LEU A 124 8.24 18.61 13.74
CA LEU A 124 6.78 18.60 13.84
C LEU A 124 6.23 17.22 13.46
N ASP A 125 5.51 16.57 14.37
CA ASP A 125 4.70 15.39 14.08
C ASP A 125 3.24 15.81 13.80
N VAL A 126 2.80 15.66 12.55
CA VAL A 126 1.46 16.04 12.11
C VAL A 126 0.52 14.85 12.19
N GLY A 127 -0.52 14.96 13.02
CA GLY A 127 -1.36 13.79 13.37
C GLY A 127 -0.58 12.86 14.29
N SER A 128 -0.04 13.43 15.38
CA SER A 128 0.93 12.76 16.25
C SER A 128 0.41 11.51 16.98
N GLY A 129 -0.90 11.24 16.92
CA GLY A 129 -1.51 10.11 17.61
C GLY A 129 -1.22 10.19 19.10
N VAL A 130 -0.89 9.05 19.71
CA VAL A 130 -0.49 9.00 21.13
C VAL A 130 0.95 9.48 21.38
N GLY A 131 1.66 9.97 20.36
CA GLY A 131 2.97 10.61 20.50
C GLY A 131 4.17 9.67 20.56
N THR A 132 4.08 8.42 20.08
CA THR A 132 5.23 7.50 20.09
C THR A 132 6.41 8.01 19.25
N THR A 133 6.15 8.66 18.11
CA THR A 133 7.20 9.31 17.30
C THR A 133 7.84 10.46 18.07
N LEU A 134 7.03 11.29 18.77
CA LEU A 134 7.53 12.41 19.57
C LEU A 134 8.42 11.92 20.72
N LEU A 135 8.03 10.86 21.41
CA LEU A 135 8.85 10.23 22.44
C LEU A 135 10.22 9.83 21.88
N GLU A 136 10.27 9.14 20.75
CA GLU A 136 11.55 8.71 20.16
C GLU A 136 12.39 9.90 19.69
N ALA A 137 11.76 10.85 19.00
CA ALA A 137 12.45 12.02 18.46
C ALA A 137 12.98 12.99 19.54
N SER A 138 12.37 13.00 20.73
CA SER A 138 12.80 13.81 21.88
C SER A 138 14.20 13.45 22.38
N LYS A 139 14.67 12.23 22.07
CA LYS A 139 16.04 11.79 22.39
C LYS A 139 17.10 12.58 21.61
N ILE A 140 16.71 13.20 20.48
CA ILE A 140 17.61 13.81 19.52
C ILE A 140 17.35 15.31 19.41
N SER A 141 16.09 15.73 19.18
CA SER A 141 15.72 17.07 18.72
C SER A 141 14.65 17.76 19.58
N ASN A 142 14.33 19.01 19.26
CA ASN A 142 13.17 19.70 19.82
C ASN A 142 11.90 19.23 19.11
N ILE A 143 10.84 18.97 19.88
CA ILE A 143 9.64 18.34 19.37
C ILE A 143 8.40 19.22 19.50
N SER A 144 7.52 19.12 18.49
CA SER A 144 6.19 19.71 18.46
C SER A 144 5.19 18.73 17.84
N GLY A 145 3.93 18.80 18.26
CA GLY A 145 2.87 17.93 17.75
C GLY A 145 1.55 18.67 17.53
N ILE A 146 0.77 18.17 16.57
CA ILE A 146 -0.62 18.55 16.35
C ILE A 146 -1.49 17.31 16.16
N GLU A 147 -2.58 17.23 16.91
CA GLU A 147 -3.50 16.09 16.88
C GLU A 147 -4.95 16.58 16.95
N ILE A 148 -5.83 15.95 16.17
CA ILE A 148 -7.25 16.32 16.09
C ILE A 148 -8.10 15.51 17.08
N ASN A 149 -7.68 14.29 17.43
CA ASN A 149 -8.37 13.43 18.36
C ASN A 149 -8.02 13.85 19.82
N PRO A 150 -9.01 14.23 20.64
CA PRO A 150 -8.77 14.73 21.99
C PRO A 150 -8.11 13.70 22.92
N GLU A 151 -8.45 12.42 22.76
CA GLU A 151 -7.91 11.34 23.59
C GLU A 151 -6.44 11.09 23.24
N ASN A 152 -6.12 10.93 21.97
CA ASN A 152 -4.74 10.76 21.51
C ASN A 152 -3.85 11.94 21.92
N TYR A 153 -4.34 13.17 21.75
CA TYR A 153 -3.66 14.39 22.19
C TYR A 153 -3.34 14.34 23.69
N MET A 154 -4.34 14.02 24.51
CA MET A 154 -4.16 13.89 25.96
C MET A 154 -3.13 12.82 26.32
N LEU A 155 -3.24 11.62 25.73
CA LEU A 155 -2.30 10.53 26.00
C LEU A 155 -0.87 10.92 25.60
N SER A 156 -0.70 11.64 24.49
CA SER A 156 0.59 12.18 24.08
C SER A 156 1.14 13.17 25.11
N CYS A 157 0.34 14.14 25.58
CA CYS A 157 0.77 15.08 26.62
C CYS A 157 1.17 14.38 27.92
N ILE A 158 0.41 13.37 28.34
CA ILE A 158 0.68 12.61 29.57
C ILE A 158 1.97 11.79 29.44
N LEU A 159 2.18 11.14 28.29
CA LEU A 159 3.41 10.39 28.02
C LEU A 159 4.64 11.29 27.97
N LEU A 160 4.52 12.49 27.41
CA LEU A 160 5.60 13.46 27.37
C LEU A 160 5.94 13.98 28.77
N ASP A 161 4.94 14.26 29.63
CA ASP A 161 5.17 14.64 31.04
C ASP A 161 5.71 13.47 31.88
N LEU A 162 5.31 12.23 31.60
CA LEU A 162 5.80 11.04 32.32
C LEU A 162 7.33 11.03 32.39
N PHE A 163 7.98 11.36 31.27
CA PHE A 163 9.43 11.40 31.12
C PHE A 163 10.04 12.80 31.28
N ASP A 164 9.25 13.78 31.72
CA ASP A 164 9.65 15.18 31.91
C ASP A 164 10.33 15.78 30.66
N LEU A 165 9.82 15.41 29.47
CA LEU A 165 10.37 15.82 28.18
C LEU A 165 9.99 17.27 27.86
N SER A 166 10.95 18.03 27.35
CA SER A 166 10.70 19.39 26.89
C SER A 166 10.02 19.36 25.53
N VAL A 167 8.85 19.98 25.44
CA VAL A 167 8.06 20.06 24.22
C VAL A 167 7.89 21.53 23.86
N GLU A 168 8.27 21.92 22.64
CA GLU A 168 8.12 23.32 22.21
C GLU A 168 6.63 23.67 22.09
N LYS A 169 5.82 22.75 21.54
CA LYS A 169 4.40 23.01 21.31
C LYS A 169 3.58 21.75 21.04
N MET A 170 2.48 21.57 21.79
CA MET A 170 1.44 20.56 21.51
C MET A 170 0.10 21.24 21.27
N MET A 171 -0.57 20.93 20.15
CA MET A 171 -1.85 21.54 19.79
C MET A 171 -2.95 20.49 19.53
N HIS A 172 -4.07 20.60 20.25
CA HIS A 172 -5.30 19.87 19.93
C HIS A 172 -6.12 20.64 18.88
N LYS A 173 -5.89 20.37 17.59
CA LYS A 173 -6.50 21.08 16.46
C LYS A 173 -6.59 20.22 15.19
N ASP A 174 -7.56 20.54 14.34
CA ASP A 174 -7.54 20.12 12.93
C ASP A 174 -6.43 20.88 12.19
N VAL A 175 -5.49 20.14 11.61
CA VAL A 175 -4.35 20.65 10.86
C VAL A 175 -4.76 21.62 9.74
N PHE A 176 -5.91 21.38 9.10
CA PHE A 176 -6.40 22.24 8.02
C PHE A 176 -7.01 23.56 8.51
N THR A 177 -7.21 23.71 9.81
CA THR A 177 -7.70 24.96 10.43
C THR A 177 -6.61 25.72 11.17
N TYR A 178 -5.44 25.11 11.36
CA TYR A 178 -4.31 25.70 12.05
C TYR A 178 -3.22 26.14 11.08
N ASP A 179 -2.52 27.22 11.41
CA ASP A 179 -1.38 27.70 10.64
C ASP A 179 -0.10 26.99 11.08
N LEU A 180 0.38 26.06 10.25
CA LEU A 180 1.55 25.23 10.57
C LEU A 180 2.85 26.02 10.64
N LYS A 181 2.90 27.24 10.08
CA LYS A 181 4.09 28.12 10.16
C LYS A 181 4.40 28.48 11.61
N LYS A 182 3.39 28.46 12.48
CA LYS A 182 3.54 28.75 13.92
C LYS A 182 4.30 27.68 14.71
N PHE A 183 4.68 26.57 14.09
CA PHE A 183 5.58 25.59 14.68
C PHE A 183 7.05 25.89 14.36
N ASN A 184 7.35 26.70 13.33
CA ASN A 184 8.73 26.99 12.89
C ASN A 184 9.59 25.72 12.68
N ALA A 185 8.95 24.63 12.24
CA ALA A 185 9.57 23.33 12.06
C ALA A 185 10.38 23.26 10.76
N ASN A 186 11.57 22.69 10.83
CA ASN A 186 12.43 22.36 9.69
C ASN A 186 12.44 20.86 9.38
N LYS A 187 12.06 20.00 10.33
CA LYS A 187 11.82 18.57 10.09
C LYS A 187 10.36 18.27 10.31
N VAL A 188 9.74 17.51 9.42
CA VAL A 188 8.32 17.13 9.56
C VAL A 188 8.16 15.64 9.36
N PHE A 189 7.37 15.00 10.22
CA PHE A 189 6.91 13.64 10.02
C PHE A 189 5.38 13.61 9.94
N MET A 190 4.84 12.71 9.12
CA MET A 190 3.42 12.45 9.10
C MET A 190 3.12 10.97 8.83
N ASN A 191 2.41 10.34 9.76
CA ASN A 191 1.71 9.09 9.51
C ASN A 191 0.30 9.40 9.00
N MET A 192 0.09 9.32 7.68
CA MET A 192 -1.12 9.84 7.05
C MET A 192 -2.37 8.98 7.36
N PRO A 193 -3.54 9.60 7.65
CA PRO A 193 -4.81 8.87 7.79
C PRO A 193 -5.22 8.11 6.51
N MET A 194 -4.92 6.81 6.47
CA MET A 194 -5.06 5.99 5.26
C MET A 194 -6.50 5.93 4.73
N ASN A 195 -6.67 6.12 3.42
CA ASN A 195 -7.96 6.10 2.71
C ASN A 195 -9.00 7.15 3.15
N LEU A 196 -8.60 8.18 3.90
CA LEU A 196 -9.48 9.28 4.24
C LEU A 196 -9.85 10.05 2.95
N LYS A 197 -11.15 10.12 2.64
CA LYS A 197 -11.67 10.84 1.49
C LYS A 197 -12.10 12.25 1.88
N MET A 198 -11.79 13.23 1.03
CA MET A 198 -12.23 14.61 1.20
C MET A 198 -12.93 15.11 -0.05
N SER A 199 -14.16 15.62 0.13
CA SER A 199 -15.01 16.08 -0.97
C SER A 199 -16.02 17.13 -0.51
N GLY A 200 -16.70 17.76 -1.48
CA GLY A 200 -17.74 18.75 -1.24
C GLY A 200 -17.23 19.96 -0.45
N LYS A 201 -18.10 20.52 0.39
CA LYS A 201 -17.82 21.73 1.17
C LYS A 201 -16.54 21.65 2.00
N LYS A 202 -16.22 20.49 2.61
CA LYS A 202 -14.99 20.34 3.39
C LYS A 202 -13.75 20.60 2.52
N LEU A 203 -13.71 20.03 1.31
CA LEU A 203 -12.60 20.25 0.39
C LEU A 203 -12.54 21.72 -0.06
N GLU A 204 -13.68 22.34 -0.37
CA GLU A 204 -13.76 23.74 -0.76
C GLU A 204 -13.23 24.68 0.34
N ASP A 205 -13.59 24.42 1.60
CA ASP A 205 -13.13 25.19 2.75
C ASP A 205 -11.62 25.04 2.94
N VAL A 206 -11.07 23.82 2.84
CA VAL A 206 -9.61 23.58 2.93
C VAL A 206 -8.87 24.26 1.79
N LEU A 207 -9.36 24.14 0.55
CA LEU A 207 -8.79 24.80 -0.62
C LEU A 207 -8.76 26.32 -0.48
N LYS A 208 -9.80 26.91 0.12
CA LYS A 208 -9.88 28.33 0.39
C LYS A 208 -8.97 28.77 1.53
N LEU A 209 -8.81 27.95 2.57
CA LEU A 209 -8.00 28.32 3.75
C LEU A 209 -6.50 28.14 3.52
N LYS A 210 -6.10 27.03 2.89
CA LYS A 210 -4.69 26.64 2.75
C LYS A 210 -4.13 26.91 1.35
N PHE A 211 -4.95 26.81 0.32
CA PHE A 211 -4.50 26.76 -1.08
C PHE A 211 -5.04 27.90 -1.96
N ASP A 212 -5.55 28.99 -1.38
CA ASP A 212 -6.27 30.01 -2.15
C ASP A 212 -5.42 30.62 -3.28
N LYS A 213 -4.12 30.78 -3.01
CA LYS A 213 -3.10 31.32 -3.92
C LYS A 213 -2.12 30.26 -4.43
N SER A 214 -2.38 29.00 -4.14
CA SER A 214 -1.53 27.87 -4.50
C SER A 214 -1.67 27.49 -5.96
N THR A 215 -0.58 27.08 -6.60
CA THR A 215 -0.60 26.45 -7.93
C THR A 215 -1.38 25.13 -7.90
N TYR A 216 -1.38 24.42 -6.77
CA TYR A 216 -2.03 23.12 -6.61
C TYR A 216 -3.55 23.17 -6.54
N LYS A 217 -4.15 24.33 -6.25
CA LYS A 217 -5.60 24.50 -6.01
C LYS A 217 -6.49 23.83 -7.06
N ASN A 218 -6.12 23.97 -8.34
CA ASN A 218 -6.89 23.45 -9.48
C ASN A 218 -6.56 21.99 -9.85
N HIS A 219 -5.48 21.44 -9.30
CA HIS A 219 -5.04 20.06 -9.49
C HIS A 219 -5.54 19.15 -8.36
N ILE A 220 -5.98 19.74 -7.25
CA ILE A 220 -6.64 19.07 -6.15
C ILE A 220 -8.12 18.81 -6.51
N LYS A 221 -8.46 17.64 -7.10
CA LYS A 221 -9.83 17.27 -7.56
C LYS A 221 -10.35 15.99 -6.89
N PHE A 222 -11.49 16.04 -6.18
CA PHE A 222 -12.17 14.87 -5.55
C PHE A 222 -11.19 13.81 -5.02
N ILE A 223 -10.62 14.00 -3.83
CA ILE A 223 -9.37 13.30 -3.50
C ILE A 223 -9.48 12.40 -2.27
N ASP A 224 -8.77 11.29 -2.40
CA ASP A 224 -7.91 10.79 -1.34
C ASP A 224 -7.12 11.94 -0.67
N SER A 225 -7.33 12.17 0.62
CA SER A 225 -6.79 13.35 1.30
C SER A 225 -5.26 13.37 1.44
N SER A 226 -4.53 12.30 1.10
CA SER A 226 -3.08 12.16 1.27
C SER A 226 -2.30 13.36 0.74
N TRP A 227 -2.52 13.71 -0.53
CA TRP A 227 -1.82 14.83 -1.15
C TRP A 227 -2.24 16.18 -0.57
N VAL A 228 -3.44 16.31 -0.01
CA VAL A 228 -3.85 17.58 0.60
C VAL A 228 -3.09 17.84 1.89
N PHE A 229 -2.85 16.81 2.70
CA PHE A 229 -1.98 16.93 3.87
C PHE A 229 -0.53 17.22 3.48
N ALA A 230 0.03 16.45 2.52
CA ALA A 230 1.40 16.65 2.06
C ALA A 230 1.61 18.08 1.54
N LEU A 231 0.70 18.59 0.73
CA LEU A 231 0.78 19.93 0.16
C LEU A 231 0.58 21.02 1.23
N ASP A 232 -0.26 20.79 2.26
CA ASP A 232 -0.39 21.74 3.36
C ASP A 232 0.92 21.86 4.15
N ILE A 233 1.60 20.74 4.40
CA ILE A 233 2.94 20.73 5.01
C ILE A 233 3.93 21.47 4.10
N ILE A 234 3.96 21.14 2.80
CA ILE A 234 4.91 21.72 1.84
C ILE A 234 4.75 23.24 1.71
N GLU A 235 3.51 23.76 1.70
CA GLU A 235 3.26 25.20 1.53
C GLU A 235 3.24 25.99 2.85
N ASN A 236 2.91 25.32 3.96
CA ASN A 236 2.66 25.98 5.25
C ASN A 236 3.64 25.59 6.35
N THR A 237 4.80 25.05 6.03
CA THR A 237 5.92 24.89 6.96
C THR A 237 7.22 25.44 6.36
N GLY A 238 8.26 25.56 7.18
CA GLY A 238 9.62 25.90 6.73
C GLY A 238 10.48 24.66 6.53
N TYR A 239 9.87 23.50 6.25
CA TYR A 239 10.56 22.21 6.23
C TYR A 239 11.80 22.25 5.32
N GLU A 240 12.90 21.70 5.80
CA GLU A 240 14.06 21.31 5.02
C GLU A 240 13.90 19.86 4.55
N LYS A 241 13.33 19.00 5.42
CA LYS A 241 13.03 17.60 5.13
C LYS A 241 11.71 17.16 5.73
N PHE A 242 10.89 16.48 4.93
CA PHE A 242 9.59 15.96 5.34
C PHE A 242 9.47 14.49 4.94
N VAL A 243 9.08 13.63 5.88
CA VAL A 243 8.83 12.20 5.64
C VAL A 243 7.35 11.88 5.87
N MET A 244 6.71 11.34 4.85
CA MET A 244 5.30 10.94 4.88
C MET A 244 5.16 9.43 4.72
N LEU A 245 4.45 8.78 5.67
CA LEU A 245 3.96 7.42 5.49
C LEU A 245 2.61 7.45 4.76
N VAL A 246 2.50 6.73 3.66
CA VAL A 246 1.33 6.75 2.75
C VAL A 246 1.03 5.35 2.19
N ASN A 247 -0.21 5.14 1.74
CA ASN A 247 -0.57 3.97 0.92
C ASN A 247 -0.13 4.18 -0.55
N GLY A 248 -0.14 3.11 -1.35
CA GLY A 248 0.39 3.17 -2.73
C GLY A 248 -0.44 4.01 -3.72
N ASN A 249 -1.77 4.08 -3.55
CA ASN A 249 -2.65 4.68 -4.58
C ASN A 249 -2.29 6.13 -4.98
N PRO A 250 -1.99 7.04 -4.03
CA PRO A 250 -1.44 8.38 -4.31
C PRO A 250 -0.24 8.41 -5.27
N LEU A 251 0.61 7.37 -5.25
CA LEU A 251 1.90 7.34 -5.93
C LEU A 251 1.84 6.93 -7.41
N TYR A 252 0.84 6.16 -7.83
CA TYR A 252 0.78 5.63 -9.20
C TYR A 252 -0.55 5.84 -9.92
N SER A 253 -1.61 6.24 -9.22
CA SER A 253 -2.93 6.38 -9.84
C SER A 253 -3.01 7.62 -10.73
N ASP A 254 -3.66 7.49 -11.89
CA ASP A 254 -3.79 8.54 -12.90
C ASP A 254 -4.49 9.79 -12.35
N ILE A 255 -5.40 9.63 -11.39
CA ILE A 255 -6.11 10.75 -10.75
C ILE A 255 -5.17 11.70 -9.97
N HIS A 256 -3.98 11.23 -9.56
CA HIS A 256 -2.99 12.03 -8.84
C HIS A 256 -1.80 12.44 -9.71
N GLN A 257 -1.83 12.13 -11.02
CA GLN A 257 -0.70 12.38 -11.93
C GLN A 257 -0.29 13.85 -11.96
N ASP A 258 -1.26 14.77 -12.04
CA ASP A 258 -1.00 16.22 -12.08
C ASP A 258 -0.23 16.70 -10.84
N VAL A 259 -0.63 16.25 -9.64
CA VAL A 259 0.04 16.65 -8.40
C VAL A 259 1.46 16.11 -8.34
N ARG A 260 1.66 14.83 -8.70
CA ARG A 260 3.00 14.24 -8.75
C ARG A 260 3.90 14.95 -9.74
N LYS A 261 3.38 15.27 -10.94
CA LYS A 261 4.11 16.04 -11.94
C LYS A 261 4.61 17.37 -11.35
N ILE A 262 3.72 18.17 -10.74
CA ILE A 262 4.13 19.47 -10.17
C ILE A 262 5.19 19.28 -9.08
N LEU A 263 5.03 18.30 -8.19
CA LEU A 263 6.01 18.03 -7.13
C LEU A 263 7.38 17.59 -7.68
N ILE A 264 7.40 16.82 -8.76
CA ILE A 264 8.62 16.40 -9.46
C ILE A 264 9.27 17.61 -10.15
N ASP A 265 8.49 18.35 -10.95
CA ASP A 265 8.96 19.53 -11.69
C ASP A 265 9.50 20.63 -10.74
N GLU A 266 8.97 20.75 -9.52
CA GLU A 266 9.45 21.67 -8.48
C GLU A 266 10.62 21.11 -7.63
N GLY A 267 11.11 19.90 -7.95
CA GLY A 267 12.22 19.24 -7.26
C GLY A 267 11.92 18.93 -5.79
N LYS A 268 10.65 18.65 -5.45
CA LYS A 268 10.20 18.47 -4.06
C LYS A 268 10.32 17.04 -3.55
N VAL A 269 10.35 16.05 -4.44
CA VAL A 269 10.45 14.63 -4.06
C VAL A 269 11.91 14.21 -4.10
N GLU A 270 12.44 13.71 -2.98
CA GLU A 270 13.82 13.24 -2.84
C GLU A 270 13.90 11.72 -3.04
N ALA A 271 13.03 10.99 -2.35
CA ALA A 271 13.04 9.54 -2.36
C ALA A 271 11.66 8.93 -2.13
N VAL A 272 11.46 7.71 -2.63
CA VAL A 272 10.28 6.89 -2.35
C VAL A 272 10.71 5.47 -2.01
N ILE A 273 10.30 5.01 -0.83
CA ILE A 273 10.65 3.69 -0.28
C ILE A 273 9.38 2.85 -0.16
N ALA A 274 9.29 1.74 -0.89
CA ALA A 274 8.23 0.75 -0.72
C ALA A 274 8.58 -0.17 0.45
N LEU A 275 7.73 -0.23 1.47
CA LEU A 275 7.96 -1.05 2.66
C LEU A 275 7.23 -2.40 2.57
N PRO A 276 7.65 -3.40 3.37
CA PRO A 276 6.92 -4.66 3.51
C PRO A 276 5.43 -4.45 3.81
N SER A 277 4.58 -5.30 3.23
CA SER A 277 3.17 -5.41 3.62
C SER A 277 3.05 -5.96 5.05
N ASN A 278 1.87 -5.94 5.66
CA ASN A 278 1.63 -6.50 7.00
C ASN A 278 2.52 -5.97 8.14
N LEU A 279 3.13 -4.79 7.98
CA LEU A 279 3.85 -4.11 9.07
C LEU A 279 2.91 -3.49 10.10
N LEU A 280 1.79 -2.92 9.63
CA LEU A 280 0.83 -2.20 10.48
C LEU A 280 -0.21 -3.17 11.05
N ALA A 281 -0.49 -3.06 12.35
CA ALA A 281 -1.43 -3.96 13.03
C ALA A 281 -2.87 -3.90 12.47
N TYR A 282 -3.29 -2.72 12.01
CA TYR A 282 -4.64 -2.47 11.53
C TYR A 282 -4.83 -2.75 10.03
N THR A 283 -3.75 -2.85 9.24
CA THR A 283 -3.86 -3.02 7.78
C THR A 283 -2.75 -3.90 7.18
N ALA A 284 -3.15 -4.74 6.23
CA ALA A 284 -2.26 -5.57 5.42
C ALA A 284 -1.76 -4.85 4.16
N VAL A 285 -2.21 -3.62 3.92
CA VAL A 285 -1.93 -2.85 2.70
C VAL A 285 -0.44 -2.46 2.66
N PRO A 286 0.26 -2.69 1.53
CA PRO A 286 1.53 -2.05 1.21
C PRO A 286 1.57 -0.55 1.50
N ILE A 287 2.60 -0.15 2.24
CA ILE A 287 2.85 1.22 2.67
C ILE A 287 4.18 1.71 2.11
N TYR A 288 4.33 3.03 2.03
CA TYR A 288 5.46 3.69 1.42
C TYR A 288 5.89 4.86 2.30
N LEU A 289 7.18 5.14 2.34
CA LEU A 289 7.70 6.40 2.82
C LEU A 289 8.05 7.27 1.62
N VAL A 290 7.52 8.50 1.59
CA VAL A 290 7.91 9.53 0.65
C VAL A 290 8.73 10.56 1.40
N VAL A 291 9.94 10.81 0.90
CA VAL A 291 10.85 11.81 1.44
C VAL A 291 10.78 13.03 0.54
N PHE A 292 10.48 14.18 1.13
CA PHE A 292 10.46 15.46 0.47
C PHE A 292 11.60 16.33 0.96
N SER A 293 12.21 17.05 0.03
CA SER A 293 13.16 18.12 0.30
C SER A 293 13.05 19.17 -0.82
N HIS A 294 14.17 19.73 -1.28
CA HIS A 294 14.18 20.83 -2.23
C HIS A 294 15.26 20.65 -3.28
N ASN A 295 14.99 21.18 -4.48
CA ASN A 295 15.94 21.25 -5.59
C ASN A 295 16.49 19.88 -5.99
N ASN A 296 15.66 18.84 -5.91
CA ASN A 296 16.01 17.52 -6.39
C ASN A 296 15.91 17.47 -7.92
N GLU A 297 16.97 17.04 -8.61
CA GLU A 297 17.00 16.83 -10.07
C GLU A 297 16.70 15.38 -10.46
N SER A 298 16.61 14.49 -9.47
CA SER A 298 16.31 13.08 -9.62
C SER A 298 15.71 12.53 -8.34
N ILE A 299 15.05 11.37 -8.44
CA ILE A 299 14.39 10.71 -7.32
C ILE A 299 15.07 9.37 -7.05
N ARG A 300 15.33 9.09 -5.77
CA ARG A 300 15.80 7.79 -5.30
C ARG A 300 14.63 6.86 -5.02
N PHE A 301 14.51 5.76 -5.76
CA PHE A 301 13.54 4.70 -5.49
C PHE A 301 14.19 3.54 -4.76
N VAL A 302 13.52 3.03 -3.72
CA VAL A 302 13.95 1.83 -2.98
C VAL A 302 12.78 0.85 -2.83
N ASP A 303 12.97 -0.39 -3.27
CA ASP A 303 12.03 -1.49 -3.05
C ASP A 303 12.48 -2.35 -1.87
N ALA A 304 11.97 -2.01 -0.69
CA ALA A 304 12.22 -2.74 0.55
C ALA A 304 11.13 -3.78 0.86
N THR A 305 10.23 -4.09 -0.09
CA THR A 305 9.05 -4.96 0.17
C THR A 305 9.41 -6.35 0.69
N ASN A 306 10.61 -6.83 0.40
CA ASN A 306 11.14 -8.13 0.85
C ASN A 306 12.10 -8.05 2.05
N LEU A 307 12.25 -6.88 2.69
CA LEU A 307 13.16 -6.66 3.81
C LEU A 307 12.44 -6.80 5.16
N TYR A 308 12.04 -8.02 5.50
CA TYR A 308 11.36 -8.31 6.75
C TYR A 308 11.71 -9.70 7.29
N SER A 309 11.43 -9.90 8.57
CA SER A 309 11.38 -11.21 9.21
C SER A 309 9.91 -11.57 9.47
N ASP A 310 9.56 -12.84 9.29
CA ASP A 310 8.22 -13.34 9.60
C ASP A 310 7.99 -13.41 11.11
N SER A 311 6.90 -12.81 11.61
CA SER A 311 6.50 -12.86 13.01
C SER A 311 5.03 -13.28 13.16
N LYS A 312 4.79 -14.59 13.34
CA LYS A 312 3.49 -15.26 13.55
C LYS A 312 2.38 -14.95 12.52
N TYR A 313 1.91 -13.71 12.45
CA TYR A 313 0.87 -13.21 11.54
C TYR A 313 1.21 -11.84 10.90
N ARG A 314 2.41 -11.30 11.12
CA ARG A 314 2.86 -10.00 10.60
C ARG A 314 4.29 -10.07 10.09
N HIS A 315 4.69 -9.02 9.39
CA HIS A 315 6.08 -8.79 9.05
C HIS A 315 6.69 -7.85 10.08
N THR A 316 7.98 -8.05 10.40
CA THR A 316 8.72 -7.17 11.28
C THR A 316 10.01 -6.72 10.60
N MET A 317 10.28 -5.42 10.69
CA MET A 317 11.55 -4.84 10.26
C MET A 317 12.51 -4.76 11.44
N GLU A 318 13.63 -5.45 11.34
CA GLU A 318 14.74 -5.39 12.30
C GLU A 318 15.74 -4.29 11.90
N LYS A 319 16.63 -3.92 12.82
CA LYS A 319 17.69 -2.92 12.57
C LYS A 319 18.50 -3.19 11.30
N LYS A 320 18.87 -4.46 11.04
CA LYS A 320 19.60 -4.86 9.82
C LYS A 320 18.85 -4.53 8.52
N HIS A 321 17.51 -4.52 8.56
CA HIS A 321 16.68 -4.15 7.41
C HIS A 321 16.70 -2.63 7.21
N ILE A 322 16.60 -1.86 8.30
CA ILE A 322 16.69 -0.39 8.27
C ILE A 322 18.06 0.04 7.71
N GLU A 323 19.16 -0.53 8.22
CA GLU A 323 20.52 -0.24 7.73
C GLU A 323 20.67 -0.51 6.23
N LYS A 324 20.06 -1.59 5.73
CA LYS A 324 20.06 -1.91 4.29
C LYS A 324 19.22 -0.92 3.47
N ILE A 325 18.09 -0.44 3.99
CA ILE A 325 17.29 0.60 3.33
C ILE A 325 18.10 1.90 3.25
N ILE A 326 18.71 2.33 4.35
CA ILE A 326 19.54 3.55 4.40
C ILE A 326 20.73 3.45 3.42
N SER A 327 21.42 2.31 3.40
CA SER A 327 22.50 2.06 2.43
C SER A 327 22.01 2.17 0.98
N ALA A 328 20.81 1.65 0.68
CA ALA A 328 20.24 1.66 -0.66
C ALA A 328 19.81 3.07 -1.13
N LEU A 329 19.75 4.06 -0.23
CA LEU A 329 19.52 5.46 -0.62
C LEU A 329 20.78 6.12 -1.20
N GLY A 330 21.96 5.63 -0.83
CA GLY A 330 23.24 6.20 -1.25
C GLY A 330 23.66 5.82 -2.67
N GLU A 331 23.34 4.60 -3.12
CA GLU A 331 23.77 4.08 -4.41
C GLU A 331 22.73 3.15 -5.07
N ASP A 332 22.86 2.98 -6.39
CA ASP A 332 22.06 2.03 -7.16
C ASP A 332 22.40 0.58 -6.77
N SER A 333 21.38 -0.26 -6.65
CA SER A 333 21.52 -1.67 -6.27
C SER A 333 20.41 -2.52 -6.89
N ASN A 334 20.33 -3.80 -6.50
CA ASN A 334 19.24 -4.67 -6.91
C ASN A 334 17.87 -4.28 -6.31
N ILE A 335 17.84 -3.36 -5.34
CA ILE A 335 16.62 -2.85 -4.71
C ILE A 335 16.51 -1.33 -4.79
N SER A 336 17.43 -0.62 -5.44
CA SER A 336 17.43 0.84 -5.51
C SER A 336 17.87 1.39 -6.85
N LYS A 337 17.25 2.51 -7.25
CA LYS A 337 17.53 3.18 -8.52
C LYS A 337 17.38 4.70 -8.39
N THR A 338 18.33 5.47 -8.91
CA THR A 338 18.16 6.90 -9.18
C THR A 338 17.49 7.09 -10.53
N VAL A 339 16.46 7.93 -10.58
CA VAL A 339 15.67 8.18 -11.79
C VAL A 339 15.55 9.68 -12.00
N GLU A 340 16.01 10.16 -13.15
CA GLU A 340 15.92 11.56 -13.59
C GLU A 340 14.52 11.88 -14.13
N ASP A 341 14.17 13.17 -14.14
CA ASP A 341 12.84 13.68 -14.53
C ASP A 341 12.37 13.21 -15.90
N LYS A 342 13.28 13.15 -16.89
CA LYS A 342 12.96 12.67 -18.23
C LYS A 342 12.40 11.24 -18.19
N LYS A 343 12.99 10.37 -17.37
CA LYS A 343 12.54 8.99 -17.23
C LYS A 343 11.21 8.91 -16.48
N LEU A 344 10.98 9.79 -15.51
CA LEU A 344 9.69 9.91 -14.81
C LEU A 344 8.58 10.33 -15.77
N GLU A 345 8.84 11.26 -16.69
CA GLU A 345 7.88 11.70 -17.70
C GLU A 345 7.47 10.54 -18.64
N GLU A 346 8.44 9.75 -19.12
CA GLU A 346 8.19 8.54 -19.94
C GLU A 346 7.31 7.50 -19.20
N GLU A 347 7.42 7.46 -17.88
CA GLU A 347 6.69 6.54 -16.99
C GLU A 347 5.44 7.20 -16.36
N ASP A 348 4.88 8.23 -17.02
CA ASP A 348 3.62 8.88 -16.61
C ASP A 348 3.68 9.49 -15.19
N PHE A 349 4.86 9.95 -14.76
CA PHE A 349 5.13 10.50 -13.43
C PHE A 349 4.75 9.54 -12.29
N THR A 350 4.86 8.22 -12.50
CA THR A 350 4.62 7.23 -11.44
C THR A 350 5.73 7.27 -10.39
N LEU A 351 5.36 7.22 -9.12
CA LEU A 351 6.29 7.18 -7.98
C LEU A 351 6.34 5.78 -7.33
N ASP A 352 5.97 4.73 -8.05
CA ASP A 352 6.07 3.34 -7.57
C ASP A 352 7.51 2.82 -7.71
N PRO A 353 8.24 2.51 -6.62
CA PRO A 353 9.60 2.00 -6.69
C PRO A 353 9.77 0.76 -7.57
N LEU A 354 8.77 -0.15 -7.57
CA LEU A 354 8.84 -1.39 -8.36
C LEU A 354 9.00 -1.11 -9.86
N ARG A 355 8.51 0.04 -10.34
CA ARG A 355 8.67 0.48 -11.73
C ARG A 355 10.14 0.57 -12.17
N TYR A 356 11.01 0.93 -11.23
CA TYR A 356 12.38 1.36 -11.49
C TYR A 356 13.43 0.41 -10.93
N THR A 357 13.08 -0.37 -9.91
CA THR A 357 13.99 -1.33 -9.26
C THR A 357 13.94 -2.72 -9.87
N MET A 358 12.93 -3.03 -10.69
CA MET A 358 12.89 -4.31 -11.40
C MET A 358 14.09 -4.44 -12.36
N PRO A 359 14.65 -5.66 -12.50
CA PRO A 359 15.76 -5.90 -13.40
C PRO A 359 15.47 -5.42 -14.82
N GLU A 360 16.50 -4.92 -15.50
CA GLU A 360 16.38 -4.52 -16.88
C GLU A 360 15.92 -5.67 -17.77
N PHE A 361 15.28 -5.30 -18.88
CA PHE A 361 14.79 -6.24 -19.87
C PHE A 361 15.96 -7.09 -20.39
N PRO A 362 15.91 -8.43 -20.27
CA PRO A 362 17.09 -9.28 -20.42
C PRO A 362 17.52 -9.51 -21.89
N PHE A 363 16.85 -8.88 -22.86
CA PHE A 363 17.15 -9.02 -24.28
C PHE A 363 17.68 -7.70 -24.85
N GLU A 364 18.66 -7.79 -25.77
CA GLU A 364 19.31 -6.63 -26.37
C GLU A 364 18.34 -5.74 -27.16
N GLU A 365 17.43 -6.35 -27.91
CA GLU A 365 16.41 -5.65 -28.66
C GLU A 365 15.00 -5.99 -28.14
N SER A 366 14.17 -4.94 -28.05
CA SER A 366 12.76 -5.06 -27.69
C SER A 366 11.87 -4.35 -28.69
N ILE A 367 10.63 -4.82 -28.79
CA ILE A 367 9.51 -4.10 -29.40
C ILE A 367 8.38 -3.97 -28.37
N GLU A 368 7.64 -2.87 -28.37
CA GLU A 368 6.52 -2.69 -27.45
C GLU A 368 5.29 -3.47 -27.95
N LEU A 369 4.46 -3.95 -27.01
CA LEU A 369 3.25 -4.71 -27.34
C LEU A 369 2.34 -3.97 -28.32
N LYS A 370 2.17 -2.65 -28.14
CA LYS A 370 1.34 -1.83 -29.03
C LYS A 370 1.76 -1.89 -30.50
N ASP A 371 3.04 -2.15 -30.78
CA ASP A 371 3.58 -2.13 -32.13
C ASP A 371 3.36 -3.46 -32.87
N VAL A 372 3.03 -4.54 -32.14
CA VAL A 372 2.81 -5.89 -32.69
C VAL A 372 1.36 -6.35 -32.61
N VAL A 373 0.48 -5.54 -32.04
CA VAL A 373 -0.98 -5.76 -32.02
C VAL A 373 -1.70 -4.73 -32.89
N LYS A 374 -2.84 -5.10 -33.45
CA LYS A 374 -3.75 -4.19 -34.17
C LYS A 374 -4.60 -3.40 -33.18
N SER A 375 -5.03 -4.06 -32.09
CA SER A 375 -5.83 -3.44 -31.03
C SER A 375 -5.73 -4.23 -29.73
N ILE A 376 -5.92 -3.54 -28.60
CA ILE A 376 -6.11 -4.14 -27.27
C ILE A 376 -7.50 -3.75 -26.79
N ASN A 377 -8.38 -4.74 -26.67
CA ASN A 377 -9.78 -4.51 -26.33
C ASN A 377 -10.09 -5.03 -24.94
N ARG A 378 -11.06 -4.41 -24.28
CA ARG A 378 -11.51 -4.81 -22.94
C ARG A 378 -12.75 -5.69 -23.05
N GLY A 379 -12.76 -6.82 -22.34
CA GLY A 379 -13.97 -7.61 -22.16
C GLY A 379 -15.09 -6.83 -21.47
N HIS A 380 -16.34 -7.17 -21.78
CA HIS A 380 -17.49 -6.56 -21.12
C HIS A 380 -17.70 -7.20 -19.74
N THR A 381 -18.28 -6.49 -18.77
CA THR A 381 -18.59 -7.08 -17.46
C THR A 381 -20.10 -7.18 -17.31
N ILE A 382 -20.64 -8.35 -17.63
CA ILE A 382 -22.05 -8.68 -17.43
C ILE A 382 -22.24 -9.14 -15.98
N SER A 383 -23.32 -8.69 -15.33
CA SER A 383 -23.65 -9.16 -14.00
C SER A 383 -23.96 -10.66 -14.03
N LYS A 384 -23.68 -11.38 -12.93
CA LYS A 384 -23.95 -12.82 -12.88
C LYS A 384 -25.41 -13.15 -13.24
N LYS A 385 -26.35 -12.35 -12.71
CA LYS A 385 -27.78 -12.51 -12.96
C LYS A 385 -28.10 -12.40 -14.46
N ASP A 386 -27.63 -11.35 -15.11
CA ASP A 386 -27.95 -11.12 -16.53
C ASP A 386 -27.27 -12.18 -17.41
N LEU A 387 -26.05 -12.60 -17.06
CA LEU A 387 -25.34 -13.66 -17.77
C LEU A 387 -26.07 -15.02 -17.67
N ASP A 388 -26.59 -15.36 -16.49
CA ASP A 388 -27.37 -16.58 -16.26
C ASP A 388 -28.66 -16.55 -17.11
N GLU A 389 -29.32 -15.39 -17.22
CA GLU A 389 -30.51 -15.20 -18.05
C GLU A 389 -30.20 -15.32 -19.56
N MET A 390 -29.02 -14.85 -19.99
CA MET A 390 -28.56 -14.92 -21.38
C MET A 390 -28.04 -16.31 -21.79
N THR A 391 -27.66 -17.16 -20.83
CA THR A 391 -27.03 -18.46 -21.09
C THR A 391 -28.03 -19.46 -21.69
N SER A 392 -27.57 -20.22 -22.69
CA SER A 392 -28.32 -21.31 -23.32
C SER A 392 -27.73 -22.67 -22.93
N VAL A 393 -28.62 -23.63 -22.62
CA VAL A 393 -28.25 -25.04 -22.42
C VAL A 393 -28.04 -25.75 -23.77
N GLN A 394 -28.72 -25.26 -24.82
CA GLN A 394 -28.61 -25.82 -26.17
C GLN A 394 -27.52 -25.09 -26.97
N PRO A 395 -26.79 -25.78 -27.86
CA PRO A 395 -25.83 -25.13 -28.75
C PRO A 395 -26.47 -24.04 -29.62
N THR A 396 -25.80 -22.89 -29.71
CA THR A 396 -26.16 -21.77 -30.57
C THR A 396 -24.94 -21.25 -31.32
N ASN A 397 -25.11 -20.25 -32.19
CA ASN A 397 -23.98 -19.59 -32.87
C ASN A 397 -23.22 -18.60 -31.97
N TYR A 398 -23.57 -18.54 -30.69
CA TYR A 398 -23.07 -17.56 -29.74
C TYR A 398 -22.52 -18.26 -28.51
N GLN A 399 -21.29 -17.94 -28.14
CA GLN A 399 -20.66 -18.41 -26.91
C GLN A 399 -20.08 -17.23 -26.15
N TYR A 400 -19.69 -17.46 -24.90
CA TYR A 400 -18.92 -16.48 -24.15
C TYR A 400 -17.72 -17.12 -23.47
N LEU A 401 -16.69 -16.30 -23.24
CA LEU A 401 -15.44 -16.69 -22.62
C LEU A 401 -15.21 -15.84 -21.37
N MET A 402 -14.83 -16.50 -20.28
CA MET A 402 -14.42 -15.90 -19.03
C MET A 402 -13.06 -16.42 -18.59
N LEU A 403 -12.40 -15.72 -17.66
CA LEU A 403 -11.09 -16.13 -17.13
C LEU A 403 -11.08 -17.50 -16.43
N GLN A 404 -12.24 -18.00 -16.01
CA GLN A 404 -12.36 -19.34 -15.43
C GLN A 404 -12.22 -20.45 -16.49
N ASN A 405 -12.44 -20.13 -17.77
CA ASN A 405 -12.23 -21.07 -18.88
C ASN A 405 -10.74 -21.26 -19.18
N PHE A 406 -9.86 -20.45 -18.60
CA PHE A 406 -8.42 -20.67 -18.65
C PHE A 406 -7.94 -21.41 -17.40
N GLN A 407 -7.36 -22.59 -17.62
CA GLN A 407 -6.66 -23.37 -16.61
C GLN A 407 -5.22 -23.61 -17.07
N ASP A 408 -4.25 -23.27 -16.23
CA ASP A 408 -2.83 -23.49 -16.49
C ASP A 408 -2.34 -22.91 -17.83
N GLY A 409 -2.90 -21.76 -18.23
CA GLY A 409 -2.57 -21.10 -19.50
C GLY A 409 -3.27 -21.68 -20.74
N ILE A 410 -4.13 -22.68 -20.57
CA ILE A 410 -4.84 -23.37 -21.66
C ILE A 410 -6.33 -23.05 -21.57
N LEU A 411 -6.93 -22.77 -22.73
CA LEU A 411 -8.38 -22.55 -22.85
C LEU A 411 -9.13 -23.88 -22.89
N ASP A 412 -10.20 -23.98 -22.11
CA ASP A 412 -11.22 -24.99 -22.28
C ASP A 412 -12.06 -24.68 -23.54
N GLU A 413 -12.03 -25.60 -24.50
CA GLU A 413 -12.76 -25.48 -25.77
C GLU A 413 -14.28 -25.59 -25.58
N ASN A 414 -14.75 -26.12 -24.44
CA ASN A 414 -16.17 -26.24 -24.13
C ASN A 414 -16.72 -24.94 -23.54
N LEU A 415 -16.80 -23.90 -24.36
CA LEU A 415 -17.34 -22.62 -23.95
C LEU A 415 -18.87 -22.67 -23.79
N PRO A 416 -19.46 -22.01 -22.77
CA PRO A 416 -20.91 -21.97 -22.62
C PRO A 416 -21.58 -21.16 -23.74
N TYR A 417 -22.81 -21.54 -24.08
CA TYR A 417 -23.59 -20.90 -25.14
C TYR A 417 -24.45 -19.74 -24.62
N LEU A 418 -24.73 -18.77 -25.49
CA LEU A 418 -25.70 -17.69 -25.26
C LEU A 418 -26.94 -17.90 -26.12
N LYS A 419 -28.11 -17.48 -25.64
CA LYS A 419 -29.37 -17.54 -26.40
C LYS A 419 -29.33 -16.65 -27.63
N ASP A 420 -28.89 -15.40 -27.45
CA ASP A 420 -28.73 -14.40 -28.50
C ASP A 420 -27.69 -13.35 -28.07
N LEU A 421 -27.26 -12.50 -29.01
CA LEU A 421 -26.33 -11.39 -28.79
C LEU A 421 -26.86 -10.11 -29.45
N ASP A 422 -27.12 -9.09 -28.63
CA ASP A 422 -27.48 -7.74 -29.06
C ASP A 422 -26.30 -7.05 -29.78
N GLU A 423 -26.60 -6.16 -30.74
CA GLU A 423 -25.62 -5.37 -31.50
C GLU A 423 -24.66 -4.57 -30.61
N THR A 424 -25.11 -4.14 -29.43
CA THR A 424 -24.30 -3.42 -28.44
C THR A 424 -23.08 -4.23 -27.95
N TYR A 425 -23.10 -5.55 -28.11
CA TYR A 425 -22.02 -6.46 -27.71
C TYR A 425 -20.98 -6.74 -28.80
N GLU A 426 -21.19 -6.28 -30.05
CA GLU A 426 -20.32 -6.64 -31.17
C GLU A 426 -18.85 -6.23 -30.97
N ARG A 427 -18.60 -5.09 -30.33
CA ARG A 427 -17.24 -4.61 -30.00
C ARG A 427 -16.49 -5.46 -28.98
N TYR A 428 -17.18 -6.38 -28.31
CA TYR A 428 -16.59 -7.28 -27.31
C TYR A 428 -16.45 -8.71 -27.83
N LEU A 429 -16.71 -8.93 -29.13
CA LEU A 429 -16.52 -10.22 -29.76
C LEU A 429 -15.04 -10.45 -30.04
N LEU A 430 -14.57 -11.63 -29.66
CA LEU A 430 -13.23 -12.09 -29.99
C LEU A 430 -13.06 -12.23 -31.50
N LYS A 431 -11.85 -11.97 -31.97
CA LYS A 431 -11.42 -12.31 -33.33
C LYS A 431 -10.67 -13.64 -33.31
N ASP A 432 -10.60 -14.28 -34.47
CA ASP A 432 -9.70 -15.41 -34.67
C ASP A 432 -8.28 -15.03 -34.26
N ASN A 433 -7.54 -15.99 -33.70
CA ASN A 433 -6.13 -15.82 -33.32
C ASN A 433 -5.88 -14.75 -32.23
N SER A 434 -6.88 -14.39 -31.43
CA SER A 434 -6.71 -13.42 -30.34
C SER A 434 -5.94 -13.99 -29.14
N ILE A 435 -5.14 -13.15 -28.49
CA ILE A 435 -4.55 -13.47 -27.18
C ILE A 435 -5.41 -12.85 -26.09
N ILE A 436 -5.68 -13.60 -25.02
CA ILE A 436 -6.46 -13.17 -23.86
C ILE A 436 -5.52 -12.98 -22.67
N ILE A 437 -5.68 -11.87 -21.96
CA ILE A 437 -4.88 -11.52 -20.77
C ILE A 437 -5.82 -11.09 -19.65
N SER A 438 -5.67 -11.61 -18.43
CA SER A 438 -6.43 -11.08 -17.30
C SER A 438 -5.99 -9.67 -16.94
N ARG A 439 -6.94 -8.83 -16.51
CA ARG A 439 -6.65 -7.47 -16.03
C ARG A 439 -6.03 -7.46 -14.65
N LEU A 440 -6.31 -8.49 -13.86
CA LEU A 440 -5.95 -8.61 -12.45
C LEU A 440 -4.89 -9.71 -12.28
N SER A 441 -3.95 -9.48 -11.36
CA SER A 441 -2.96 -10.47 -10.90
C SER A 441 -3.63 -11.56 -10.03
N PRO A 442 -3.19 -12.83 -10.10
CA PRO A 442 -2.16 -13.36 -10.99
C PRO A 442 -2.59 -13.28 -12.46
N PHE A 443 -1.68 -12.80 -13.32
CA PHE A 443 -1.97 -12.57 -14.72
C PHE A 443 -2.12 -13.91 -15.46
N LYS A 444 -3.34 -14.21 -15.90
CA LYS A 444 -3.63 -15.37 -16.74
C LYS A 444 -3.53 -14.95 -18.20
N ILE A 445 -2.73 -15.67 -18.98
CA ILE A 445 -2.61 -15.49 -20.42
C ILE A 445 -3.06 -16.77 -21.12
N GLY A 446 -3.71 -16.65 -22.26
CA GLY A 446 -3.91 -17.75 -23.19
C GLY A 446 -4.30 -17.22 -24.57
N SER A 447 -4.53 -18.10 -25.53
CA SER A 447 -4.92 -17.71 -26.89
C SER A 447 -6.15 -18.48 -27.36
N VAL A 448 -6.88 -17.88 -28.28
CA VAL A 448 -7.89 -18.57 -29.10
C VAL A 448 -7.35 -18.76 -30.50
N ASP A 449 -7.66 -19.89 -31.11
CA ASP A 449 -7.40 -20.10 -32.53
C ASP A 449 -8.63 -19.65 -33.34
N LYS A 450 -8.89 -20.31 -34.47
CA LYS A 450 -10.05 -20.06 -35.31
C LYS A 450 -11.34 -20.41 -34.57
N LEU A 451 -12.23 -19.42 -34.42
CA LEU A 451 -13.49 -19.56 -33.70
C LEU A 451 -14.55 -20.21 -34.60
N LYS A 452 -15.30 -21.16 -34.04
CA LYS A 452 -16.42 -21.82 -34.74
C LYS A 452 -17.73 -21.02 -34.63
N THR A 453 -17.81 -20.13 -33.66
CA THR A 453 -18.98 -19.35 -33.26
C THR A 453 -18.55 -17.91 -32.96
N LYS A 454 -19.52 -17.00 -32.78
CA LYS A 454 -19.24 -15.66 -32.25
C LYS A 454 -19.04 -15.76 -30.73
N VAL A 455 -17.84 -15.45 -30.25
CA VAL A 455 -17.48 -15.57 -28.83
C VAL A 455 -17.39 -14.20 -28.17
N LEU A 456 -18.23 -13.96 -27.17
CA LEU A 456 -18.20 -12.76 -26.34
C LEU A 456 -17.12 -12.85 -25.26
N ALA A 457 -16.22 -11.86 -25.20
CA ALA A 457 -15.28 -11.71 -24.09
C ALA A 457 -15.96 -11.08 -22.86
N ASN A 458 -16.15 -11.87 -21.79
CA ASN A 458 -16.80 -11.43 -20.56
C ASN A 458 -15.85 -11.47 -19.34
N GLY A 459 -15.94 -10.45 -18.50
CA GLY A 459 -15.21 -10.30 -17.25
C GLY A 459 -13.98 -9.40 -17.33
N ASN A 460 -13.12 -9.52 -16.33
CA ASN A 460 -11.92 -8.70 -16.13
C ASN A 460 -10.75 -9.16 -17.01
N LEU A 461 -10.92 -9.12 -18.32
CA LEU A 461 -9.90 -9.53 -19.29
C LEU A 461 -9.69 -8.48 -20.40
N PHE A 462 -8.55 -8.57 -21.03
CA PHE A 462 -8.23 -7.97 -22.31
C PHE A 462 -8.14 -9.04 -23.38
N PHE A 463 -8.45 -8.66 -24.61
CA PHE A 463 -8.19 -9.49 -25.78
C PHE A 463 -7.48 -8.67 -26.85
N LEU A 464 -6.42 -9.25 -27.39
CA LEU A 464 -5.46 -8.62 -28.27
C LEU A 464 -5.68 -9.16 -29.68
N GLU A 465 -5.92 -8.26 -30.63
CA GLU A 465 -5.93 -8.62 -32.05
C GLU A 465 -4.50 -8.56 -32.57
N ILE A 466 -3.91 -9.69 -32.92
CA ILE A 466 -2.48 -9.77 -33.25
C ILE A 466 -2.24 -9.28 -34.69
N ASN A 467 -1.11 -8.59 -34.89
CA ASN A 467 -0.60 -8.33 -36.23
C ASN A 467 0.36 -9.45 -36.64
N GLU A 468 -0.18 -10.49 -37.29
CA GLU A 468 0.56 -11.69 -37.69
C GLU A 468 1.72 -11.41 -38.67
N ASP A 469 1.70 -10.28 -39.38
CA ASP A 469 2.82 -9.85 -40.24
C ASP A 469 4.04 -9.39 -39.42
N LYS A 470 3.82 -9.02 -38.15
CA LYS A 470 4.86 -8.46 -37.26
C LYS A 470 5.31 -9.44 -36.19
N ILE A 471 4.42 -10.31 -35.71
CA ILE A 471 4.72 -11.26 -34.65
C ILE A 471 3.93 -12.55 -34.80
N ASN A 472 4.57 -13.69 -34.52
CA ASN A 472 3.87 -14.97 -34.42
C ASN A 472 3.04 -15.02 -33.12
N LYS A 473 1.75 -15.39 -33.24
CA LYS A 473 0.79 -15.47 -32.12
C LYS A 473 1.24 -16.42 -31.03
N ASP A 474 1.70 -17.62 -31.39
CA ASP A 474 2.07 -18.66 -30.42
C ASP A 474 3.36 -18.29 -29.68
N PHE A 475 4.33 -17.70 -30.38
CA PHE A 475 5.51 -17.08 -29.76
C PHE A 475 5.13 -16.01 -28.73
N LEU A 476 4.26 -15.07 -29.11
CA LEU A 476 3.84 -14.01 -28.20
C LEU A 476 3.11 -14.58 -26.99
N THR A 477 2.24 -15.57 -27.19
CA THR A 477 1.54 -16.27 -26.10
C THR A 477 2.52 -16.96 -25.17
N ALA A 478 3.50 -17.68 -25.71
CA ALA A 478 4.56 -18.35 -24.96
C ALA A 478 5.40 -17.36 -24.14
N TYR A 479 5.79 -16.24 -24.76
CA TYR A 479 6.56 -15.19 -24.10
C TYR A 479 5.78 -14.59 -22.92
N LEU A 480 4.53 -14.17 -23.14
CA LEU A 480 3.71 -13.54 -22.11
C LEU A 480 3.40 -14.50 -20.95
N GLN A 481 3.30 -15.80 -21.20
CA GLN A 481 3.16 -16.84 -20.15
C GLN A 481 4.47 -17.16 -19.42
N SER A 482 5.62 -16.84 -20.01
CA SER A 482 6.92 -17.15 -19.41
C SER A 482 7.16 -16.32 -18.14
N ARG A 483 8.08 -16.80 -17.29
CA ARG A 483 8.52 -16.04 -16.10
C ARG A 483 9.06 -14.65 -16.44
N ILE A 484 9.66 -14.48 -17.61
CA ILE A 484 10.22 -13.20 -18.05
C ILE A 484 9.09 -12.26 -18.49
N GLY A 485 8.14 -12.76 -19.30
CA GLY A 485 6.99 -11.97 -19.74
C GLY A 485 6.07 -11.57 -18.60
N LEU A 486 5.81 -12.48 -17.65
CA LEU A 486 5.03 -12.16 -16.45
C LEU A 486 5.69 -11.07 -15.60
N LYS A 487 7.02 -11.13 -15.41
CA LYS A 487 7.76 -10.05 -14.73
C LYS A 487 7.67 -8.72 -15.48
N GLU A 488 7.78 -8.75 -16.81
CA GLU A 488 7.61 -7.53 -17.60
C GLU A 488 6.20 -6.96 -17.46
N ILE A 489 5.14 -7.77 -17.43
CA ILE A 489 3.76 -7.30 -17.15
C ILE A 489 3.66 -6.74 -15.72
N GLU A 490 4.22 -7.43 -14.73
CA GLU A 490 4.19 -7.03 -13.31
C GLU A 490 4.85 -5.67 -13.06
N LYS A 491 5.88 -5.32 -13.84
CA LYS A 491 6.52 -4.00 -13.82
C LYS A 491 5.52 -2.88 -14.10
N TYR A 492 4.56 -3.13 -14.99
CA TYR A 492 3.55 -2.14 -15.37
C TYR A 492 2.27 -2.21 -14.52
N ALA A 493 2.11 -3.26 -13.73
CA ALA A 493 0.93 -3.49 -12.92
C ALA A 493 0.90 -2.59 -11.68
N LYS A 494 -0.22 -1.90 -11.48
CA LYS A 494 -0.46 -0.99 -10.35
C LYS A 494 -1.36 -1.66 -9.32
N GLY A 495 -1.28 -1.26 -8.05
CA GLY A 495 -2.16 -1.77 -7.01
C GLY A 495 -1.44 -2.59 -5.96
N SER A 496 -2.10 -2.71 -4.81
CA SER A 496 -1.53 -3.24 -3.58
C SER A 496 -1.72 -4.76 -3.48
N THR A 497 -2.90 -5.22 -3.08
CA THR A 497 -3.18 -6.64 -2.84
C THR A 497 -3.54 -7.40 -4.12
N MET A 498 -4.36 -6.79 -4.98
CA MET A 498 -4.62 -7.27 -6.33
C MET A 498 -4.11 -6.23 -7.31
N LYS A 499 -3.02 -6.55 -8.00
CA LYS A 499 -2.47 -5.66 -9.02
C LYS A 499 -3.37 -5.68 -10.25
N THR A 500 -3.57 -4.53 -10.87
CA THR A 500 -4.27 -4.35 -12.13
C THR A 500 -3.36 -3.67 -13.14
N ILE A 501 -3.50 -4.02 -14.40
CA ILE A 501 -2.80 -3.33 -15.49
C ILE A 501 -3.81 -2.56 -16.37
N SER A 502 -3.47 -1.32 -16.73
CA SER A 502 -4.26 -0.51 -17.66
C SER A 502 -3.90 -0.87 -19.11
N ILE A 503 -4.71 -0.45 -20.09
CA ILE A 503 -4.37 -0.67 -21.50
C ILE A 503 -3.08 0.09 -21.86
N ARG A 504 -2.96 1.35 -21.44
CA ARG A 504 -1.77 2.19 -21.66
C ARG A 504 -0.50 1.57 -21.08
N ASP A 505 -0.61 0.99 -19.89
CA ASP A 505 0.49 0.30 -19.22
C ASP A 505 0.84 -1.03 -19.93
N LEU A 506 -0.17 -1.78 -20.38
CA LEU A 506 0.01 -3.03 -21.12
C LEU A 506 0.66 -2.79 -22.50
N GLU A 507 0.33 -1.69 -23.16
CA GLU A 507 0.92 -1.27 -24.44
C GLU A 507 2.45 -1.13 -24.39
N LYS A 508 3.00 -0.73 -23.24
CA LYS A 508 4.44 -0.53 -23.00
C LYS A 508 5.21 -1.81 -22.68
N VAL A 509 4.53 -2.95 -22.49
CA VAL A 509 5.18 -4.24 -22.20
C VAL A 509 6.15 -4.57 -23.33
N LYS A 510 7.43 -4.75 -22.96
CA LYS A 510 8.49 -5.07 -23.90
C LYS A 510 8.44 -6.54 -24.31
N ILE A 511 8.67 -6.81 -25.58
CA ILE A 511 8.70 -8.14 -26.18
C ILE A 511 10.06 -8.33 -26.86
N PRO A 512 10.69 -9.51 -26.77
CA PRO A 512 11.98 -9.75 -27.41
C PRO A 512 11.85 -9.61 -28.92
N LYS A 513 12.71 -8.79 -29.53
CA LYS A 513 12.72 -8.62 -30.98
C LYS A 513 13.66 -9.64 -31.59
N ILE A 514 13.09 -10.75 -32.08
CA ILE A 514 13.80 -11.85 -32.73
C ILE A 514 13.22 -12.14 -34.11
N SER A 515 13.95 -12.88 -34.97
CA SER A 515 13.52 -13.19 -36.33
C SER A 515 12.23 -14.02 -36.36
N MET A 516 11.38 -13.81 -37.37
CA MET A 516 10.12 -14.54 -37.52
C MET A 516 10.33 -16.07 -37.56
N GLU A 517 11.40 -16.53 -38.21
CA GLU A 517 11.77 -17.97 -38.22
C GLU A 517 11.95 -18.51 -36.80
N LYS A 518 12.65 -17.76 -35.93
CA LYS A 518 12.87 -18.17 -34.54
C LYS A 518 11.60 -18.08 -33.71
N GLN A 519 10.74 -17.09 -33.99
CA GLN A 519 9.43 -17.00 -33.35
C GLN A 519 8.58 -18.23 -33.68
N ILE A 520 8.53 -18.64 -34.96
CA ILE A 520 7.80 -19.85 -35.39
C ILE A 520 8.34 -21.09 -34.67
N GLU A 521 9.67 -21.29 -34.64
CA GLU A 521 10.29 -22.42 -33.95
C GLU A 521 9.88 -22.50 -32.46
N ILE A 522 9.92 -21.35 -31.75
CA ILE A 522 9.53 -21.28 -30.34
C ILE A 522 8.02 -21.52 -30.18
N GLY A 523 7.20 -20.92 -31.04
CA GLY A 523 5.74 -21.05 -31.02
C GLY A 523 5.28 -22.48 -31.25
N GLU A 524 5.83 -23.16 -32.25
CA GLU A 524 5.53 -24.57 -32.55
C GLU A 524 5.91 -25.49 -31.38
N ASN A 525 7.09 -25.29 -30.78
CA ASN A 525 7.51 -26.04 -29.61
C ASN A 525 6.59 -25.79 -28.40
N PHE A 526 6.18 -24.54 -28.18
CA PHE A 526 5.23 -24.20 -27.12
C PHE A 526 3.86 -24.86 -27.32
N VAL A 527 3.34 -24.87 -28.54
CA VAL A 527 2.08 -25.55 -28.89
C VAL A 527 2.19 -27.07 -28.66
N LEU A 528 3.32 -27.68 -29.01
CA LEU A 528 3.58 -29.10 -28.77
C LEU A 528 3.57 -29.41 -27.26
N LEU A 529 4.31 -28.63 -26.46
CA LEU A 529 4.36 -28.79 -25.01
C LEU A 529 2.97 -28.63 -24.36
N ASN A 530 2.16 -27.67 -24.82
CA ASN A 530 0.80 -27.50 -24.32
C ASN A 530 -0.10 -28.69 -24.69
N SER A 531 0.09 -29.26 -25.88
CA SER A 531 -0.65 -30.46 -26.31
C SER A 531 -0.30 -31.68 -25.46
N GLU A 532 0.99 -31.88 -25.19
CA GLU A 532 1.46 -32.93 -24.28
C GLU A 532 0.94 -32.72 -22.85
N PHE A 533 1.02 -31.49 -22.33
CA PHE A 533 0.50 -31.14 -21.01
C PHE A 533 -1.00 -31.41 -20.89
N LYS A 534 -1.80 -31.03 -21.89
CA LYS A 534 -3.26 -31.30 -21.93
C LYS A 534 -3.55 -32.80 -21.91
N ALA A 535 -2.80 -33.60 -22.66
CA ALA A 535 -2.95 -35.06 -22.68
C ALA A 535 -2.60 -35.69 -21.32
N ILE A 536 -1.50 -35.27 -20.69
CA ILE A 536 -1.08 -35.73 -19.36
C ILE A 536 -2.10 -35.35 -18.30
N LYS A 537 -2.59 -34.09 -18.31
CA LYS A 537 -3.59 -33.60 -17.35
C LYS A 537 -4.88 -34.40 -17.44
N LYS A 538 -5.40 -34.62 -18.65
CA LYS A 538 -6.58 -35.46 -18.87
C LYS A 538 -6.37 -36.88 -18.32
N ARG A 539 -5.21 -37.48 -18.56
CA ARG A 539 -4.89 -38.82 -18.05
C ARG A 539 -4.83 -38.84 -16.51
N ALA A 540 -4.27 -37.79 -15.90
CA ALA A 540 -4.23 -37.66 -14.45
C ALA A 540 -5.64 -37.53 -13.84
N GLU A 541 -6.55 -36.79 -14.48
CA GLU A 541 -7.96 -36.66 -14.08
C GLU A 541 -8.71 -38.00 -14.18
N GLU A 542 -8.50 -38.76 -15.26
CA GLU A 542 -9.04 -40.12 -15.42
C GLU A 542 -8.58 -41.04 -14.28
N ILE A 543 -7.27 -41.06 -14.00
CA ILE A 543 -6.70 -41.87 -12.90
C ILE A 543 -7.25 -41.43 -11.55
N ALA A 544 -7.42 -40.12 -11.31
CA ALA A 544 -8.02 -39.62 -10.08
C ALA A 544 -9.45 -40.12 -9.90
N LYS A 545 -10.24 -40.15 -10.98
CA LYS A 545 -11.61 -40.69 -10.97
C LYS A 545 -11.62 -42.21 -10.74
N GLU A 546 -10.74 -42.95 -11.41
CA GLU A 546 -10.59 -44.41 -11.19
C GLU A 546 -10.26 -44.73 -9.72
N ARG A 547 -9.38 -43.95 -9.08
CA ARG A 547 -9.04 -44.11 -7.66
C ARG A 547 -10.23 -43.89 -6.72
N LEU A 548 -11.08 -42.91 -7.01
CA LEU A 548 -12.27 -42.62 -6.21
C LEU A 548 -13.33 -43.71 -6.36
N ASN A 549 -13.46 -44.25 -7.57
CA ASN A 549 -14.49 -45.22 -7.93
C ASN A 549 -14.06 -46.68 -7.70
N ILE A 550 -12.91 -46.91 -7.06
CA ILE A 550 -12.31 -48.24 -6.91
C ILE A 550 -13.21 -49.24 -6.16
N PHE A 551 -14.15 -48.75 -5.34
CA PHE A 551 -15.13 -49.57 -4.61
C PHE A 551 -16.55 -49.52 -5.21
N GLU A 552 -16.81 -48.70 -6.24
CA GLU A 552 -18.15 -48.58 -6.85
C GLU A 552 -18.51 -49.78 -7.73
N GLY A 553 -17.55 -50.64 -8.06
CA GLY A 553 -17.75 -51.90 -8.79
C GLY A 553 -18.27 -53.08 -7.95
N GLY A 554 -18.46 -52.88 -6.64
CA GLY A 554 -18.79 -53.96 -5.69
C GLY A 554 -17.57 -54.81 -5.33
N ILE A 555 -17.39 -55.07 -4.03
CA ILE A 555 -16.53 -56.16 -3.53
C ILE A 555 -17.35 -57.45 -3.57
#